data_AF-A0A1I0EUT8-F1
#
_entry.id   AF-A0A1I0EUT8-F1
#
_cell.length_a   1.000
_cell.length_b   1.000
_cell.length_c   1.000
_cell.angle_alpha   90.00
_cell.angle_beta   90.00
_cell.angle_gamma   90.00
#
_symmetry.space_group_name_H-M   'P 1'
#
loop_
_entity.id
_entity.type
_entity.pdbx_description
1 polymer ?
#
loop_
_entity_poly.entity_id
_entity_poly.type
_entity_poly.pdbx_seq_one_letter_code
_entity_poly.pdbx_strand_id
1 'polypeptide(L)' 'MARKSGNAEALRRYWSTGGQGGAKIKWGTKGDWTRCNRMLKKYLGPRAAGFCQRLHMRNVGYYTGDRRNR' A
#
# COMPACT_ATOMS: atom_id res chain seq x y z
N MET A 1 5.03 -20.93 20.28
CA MET A 1 4.24 -20.39 19.15
C MET A 1 4.76 -18.99 18.78
N ALA A 2 5.69 -18.87 17.83
CA ALA A 2 6.34 -17.59 17.51
C ALA A 2 5.46 -16.73 16.58
N ARG A 3 4.98 -15.61 17.12
CA ARG A 3 4.03 -14.68 16.51
C ARG A 3 4.66 -13.97 15.30
N LYS A 4 4.39 -14.46 14.07
CA LYS A 4 4.78 -13.80 12.81
C LYS A 4 3.95 -12.52 12.49
N SER A 5 3.71 -11.67 13.49
CA SER A 5 2.84 -10.48 13.34
C SER A 5 3.61 -9.15 13.29
N GLY A 6 4.95 -9.17 13.44
CA GLY A 6 5.75 -7.96 13.66
C GLY A 6 6.03 -7.05 12.45
N ASN A 7 5.85 -7.50 11.21
CA ASN A 7 6.21 -6.69 10.03
C ASN A 7 5.04 -5.91 9.41
N ALA A 8 3.79 -6.31 9.65
CA ALA A 8 2.66 -5.73 8.93
C ALA A 8 2.38 -4.28 9.35
N GLU A 9 2.60 -3.94 10.62
CA GLU A 9 2.40 -2.58 11.16
C GLU A 9 3.56 -1.65 10.77
N ALA A 10 4.80 -2.15 10.83
CA ALA A 10 6.00 -1.43 10.40
C ALA A 10 5.96 -1.15 8.89
N LEU A 11 5.58 -2.15 8.08
CA LEU A 11 5.32 -1.97 6.66
C LEU A 11 4.19 -0.95 6.45
N ARG A 12 3.10 -1.02 7.23
CA ARG A 12 2.01 -0.04 7.13
C ARG A 12 2.51 1.39 7.34
N ARG A 13 3.34 1.64 8.35
CA ARG A 13 3.94 2.95 8.62
C ARG A 13 4.89 3.39 7.51
N TYR A 14 5.76 2.49 7.03
CA TYR A 14 6.71 2.78 5.96
C TYR A 14 6.02 3.09 4.62
N TRP A 15 4.96 2.36 4.28
CA TRP A 15 4.20 2.53 3.04
C TRP A 15 3.08 3.56 3.14
N SER A 16 2.81 4.13 4.32
CA SER A 16 1.91 5.28 4.47
C SER A 16 2.51 6.53 3.83
N THR A 17 1.69 7.54 3.52
CA THR A 17 2.09 8.82 2.90
C THR A 17 3.25 9.51 3.62
N GLY A 18 3.37 9.38 4.95
CA GLY A 18 4.48 9.92 5.74
C GLY A 18 5.75 9.08 5.80
N GLY A 19 5.78 7.90 5.14
CA GLY A 19 6.94 7.01 5.11
C GLY A 19 7.65 7.00 3.75
N GLN A 20 8.92 6.58 3.73
CA GLN A 20 9.73 6.48 2.50
C GLN A 20 9.05 5.61 1.41
N GLY A 21 8.32 4.57 1.80
CA GLY A 21 7.59 3.72 0.87
C GLY A 21 6.38 4.42 0.25
N GLY A 22 5.63 5.20 1.03
CA GLY A 22 4.50 5.97 0.50
C GLY A 22 4.93 7.07 -0.46
N ALA A 23 6.05 7.73 -0.19
CA ALA A 23 6.66 8.69 -1.11
C ALA A 23 7.08 8.03 -2.44
N LYS A 24 7.62 6.80 -2.40
CA LYS A 24 7.94 6.01 -3.61
C LYS A 24 6.71 5.59 -4.40
N ILE A 25 5.61 5.26 -3.70
CA ILE A 25 4.33 4.94 -4.35
C ILE A 25 3.72 6.18 -4.97
N LYS A 26 3.95 7.39 -4.42
CA LYS A 26 3.23 8.64 -4.77
C LYS A 26 1.72 8.42 -4.74
N TRP A 27 1.20 8.22 -3.54
CA TRP A 27 -0.24 8.11 -3.30
C TRP A 27 -1.00 9.30 -3.90
N GLY A 28 -2.16 9.04 -4.53
CA GLY A 28 -2.94 10.05 -5.25
C GLY A 28 -2.47 10.31 -6.69
N THR A 29 -1.51 9.54 -7.20
CA THR A 29 -1.12 9.59 -8.62
C THR A 29 -1.58 8.34 -9.36
N LYS A 30 -1.92 8.51 -10.64
CA LYS A 30 -2.40 7.41 -11.49
C LYS A 30 -1.44 6.22 -11.49
N GLY A 31 -1.94 5.05 -11.08
CA GLY A 31 -1.16 3.81 -11.00
C GLY A 31 -0.31 3.65 -9.74
N ASP A 32 -0.61 4.41 -8.67
CA ASP A 32 -0.09 4.20 -7.32
C ASP A 32 -0.30 2.74 -6.86
N TRP A 33 -1.46 2.15 -7.15
CA TRP A 33 -1.80 0.80 -6.71
C TRP A 33 -0.90 -0.24 -7.36
N THR A 34 -0.66 -0.09 -8.67
CA THR A 34 0.21 -0.99 -9.43
C THR A 34 1.64 -0.90 -8.91
N ARG A 35 2.12 0.30 -8.57
CA ARG A 35 3.42 0.51 -7.93
C ARG A 35 3.49 -0.18 -6.56
N CYS A 36 2.49 0.04 -5.72
CA CYS A 36 2.36 -0.59 -4.41
C CYS A 36 2.36 -2.11 -4.54
N ASN A 37 1.45 -2.67 -5.34
CA ASN A 37 1.29 -4.10 -5.53
C ASN A 37 2.58 -4.73 -6.06
N ARG A 38 3.27 -4.11 -7.03
CA ARG A 38 4.55 -4.61 -7.55
C ARG A 38 5.64 -4.67 -6.48
N MET A 39 5.75 -3.65 -5.64
CA MET A 39 6.75 -3.61 -4.57
C MET A 39 6.40 -4.58 -3.44
N LEU A 40 5.16 -4.56 -2.98
CA LEU A 40 4.70 -5.37 -1.85
C LEU A 40 4.47 -6.84 -2.20
N LYS A 41 4.22 -7.20 -3.47
CA LYS A 41 4.08 -8.59 -3.91
C LYS A 41 5.33 -9.42 -3.61
N LYS A 42 6.53 -8.80 -3.62
CA LYS A 42 7.77 -9.47 -3.21
C LYS A 42 7.79 -9.87 -1.72
N TYR A 43 7.05 -9.16 -0.86
CA TYR A 43 7.08 -9.36 0.59
C TYR A 43 5.82 -10.05 1.14
N LEU A 44 4.65 -9.72 0.60
CA LEU A 44 3.34 -10.18 1.06
C LEU A 44 2.69 -11.17 0.08
N GLY A 45 3.28 -11.39 -1.09
CA GLY A 45 2.72 -12.23 -2.14
C GLY A 45 1.34 -11.72 -2.60
N PRO A 46 0.36 -12.60 -2.84
CA PRO A 46 -0.97 -12.23 -3.36
C PRO A 46 -1.77 -11.35 -2.38
N ARG A 47 -1.42 -11.33 -1.09
CA ARG A 47 -2.09 -10.49 -0.07
C ARG A 47 -1.75 -9.00 -0.19
N ALA A 48 -0.74 -8.65 -0.99
CA ALA A 48 -0.33 -7.27 -1.26
C ALA A 48 -1.47 -6.42 -1.86
N ALA A 49 -2.27 -7.02 -2.76
CA ALA A 49 -3.36 -6.33 -3.45
C ALA A 49 -4.36 -5.68 -2.47
N GLY A 50 -4.88 -6.47 -1.52
CA GLY A 50 -5.83 -6.00 -0.51
C GLY A 50 -5.21 -5.09 0.55
N PHE A 51 -3.91 -5.22 0.80
CA PHE A 51 -3.17 -4.32 1.71
C PHE A 51 -2.98 -2.94 1.08
N CYS A 52 -2.56 -2.89 -0.18
CA CYS A 52 -2.40 -1.65 -0.95
C CYS A 52 -3.72 -0.89 -1.11
N GLN A 53 -4.83 -1.60 -1.32
CA GLN A 53 -6.15 -0.98 -1.46
C GLN A 53 -6.61 -0.30 -0.16
N ARG A 54 -6.37 -0.93 1.00
CA ARG A 54 -6.63 -0.33 2.33
C ARG A 54 -5.72 0.87 2.62
N LEU A 55 -4.44 0.79 2.24
CA LEU A 55 -3.51 1.91 2.37
C LEU A 55 -3.90 3.10 1.50
N HIS A 56 -4.32 2.87 0.26
CA HIS A 56 -4.77 3.93 -0.63
C HIS A 56 -5.98 4.66 -0.07
N MET A 57 -7.01 3.92 0.34
CA MET A 57 -8.19 4.51 0.96
C MET A 57 -7.83 5.34 2.20
N ARG A 58 -6.92 4.84 3.04
CA ARG A 58 -6.50 5.57 4.25
C ARG A 58 -5.68 6.82 3.95
N ASN A 59 -4.79 6.78 2.96
CA ASN A 59 -3.89 7.89 2.65
C ASN A 59 -4.51 8.95 1.73
N VAL A 60 -5.40 8.54 0.83
CA VAL A 60 -5.94 9.38 -0.25
C VAL A 60 -7.45 9.65 -0.07
N GLY A 61 -8.16 8.80 0.67
CA GLY A 61 -9.59 8.98 0.97
C GLY A 61 -10.55 8.38 -0.07
N TYR A 62 -10.05 7.70 -1.10
CA TYR A 62 -10.87 6.96 -2.07
C TYR A 62 -10.20 5.63 -2.45
N TYR A 63 -10.92 4.73 -3.14
CA TYR A 63 -10.33 3.47 -3.60
C TYR A 63 -9.54 3.64 -4.90
N THR A 64 -8.58 2.76 -5.16
CA THR A 64 -7.72 2.82 -6.35
C THR A 64 -8.46 2.57 -7.67
N GLY A 65 -9.60 1.90 -7.61
CA GLY A 65 -10.52 1.70 -8.74
C GLY A 65 -11.59 2.79 -8.88
N ASP A 66 -11.54 3.85 -8.07
CA ASP A 66 -12.45 4.98 -8.19
C ASP A 66 -12.14 5.77 -9.47
N ARG A 67 -13.16 6.36 -10.11
CA ARG A 67 -13.01 7.16 -11.34
C ARG A 67 -12.07 8.35 -11.15
N ARG A 68 -11.88 8.82 -9.92
CA ARG A 68 -10.91 9.87 -9.56
C ARG A 68 -9.45 9.44 -9.74
N ASN A 69 -9.19 8.14 -9.86
CA ASN A 69 -7.86 7.55 -10.11
C ASN A 69 -7.71 7.01 -11.55
N ARG A 70 -8.44 7.59 -12.52
CA ARG A 70 -8.40 7.16 -13.93
C ARG A 70 -7.40 7.93 -14.77
#